data_AF-A0A0B3AVJ2-F1
#
_entry.id   AF-A0A0B3AVJ2-F1
#
_cell.length_a   1.000
_cell.length_b   1.000
_cell.length_c   1.000
_cell.angle_alpha   90.00
_cell.angle_beta   90.00
_cell.angle_gamma   90.00
#
_symmetry.space_group_name_H-M   'P 1'
#
loop_
_entity.id
_entity.type
_entity.pdbx_description
1 polymer ?
#
loop_
_entity_poly.entity_id
_entity_poly.type
_entity_poly.pdbx_seq_one_letter_code
_entity_poly.pdbx_strand_id
1 'polypeptide(L)'
;MKKGQTEIIGFMVIILLLFFSLIFYFRFASDDDSDFLAEAEENLEVSNFLTVMKQYTLCEDSSLGDAIKSCASGGGFICAEDSCALVKRDVAALAAANGWSEDEYMFFIGEELYSPNTCAGNSLADDYSTASIEIRLVYCY
;
A
#
# COMPACT_ATOMS: atom_id res chain seq x y z
N MET A 1 52.20 -42.29 -0.78
CA MET A 1 51.21 -41.79 -1.76
C MET A 1 49.86 -41.36 -1.17
N LYS A 2 49.41 -41.83 0.01
CA LYS A 2 48.07 -41.49 0.56
C LYS A 2 47.89 -40.07 1.14
N LYS A 3 48.95 -39.29 1.38
CA LYS A 3 48.86 -37.94 1.97
C LYS A 3 48.41 -36.84 0.98
N GLY A 4 48.87 -36.88 -0.27
CA GLY A 4 48.52 -35.86 -1.27
C GLY A 4 47.05 -35.91 -1.71
N GLN A 5 46.43 -37.09 -1.68
CA GLN A 5 45.00 -37.23 -1.98
C GLN A 5 44.12 -36.54 -0.93
N THR A 6 44.53 -36.56 0.34
CA THR A 6 43.76 -35.92 1.42
C THR A 6 43.80 -34.40 1.32
N GLU A 7 44.93 -33.83 0.92
CA GLU A 7 45.09 -32.40 0.67
C GLU A 7 44.24 -31.91 -0.51
N ILE A 8 44.23 -32.67 -1.61
CA ILE A 8 43.42 -32.34 -2.81
C ILE A 8 41.92 -32.40 -2.49
N ILE A 9 41.47 -33.38 -1.71
CA ILE A 9 40.07 -33.48 -1.30
C ILE A 9 39.66 -32.27 -0.44
N GLY A 10 40.52 -31.85 0.50
CA GLY A 10 40.27 -30.65 1.32
C GLY A 10 40.14 -29.39 0.47
N PHE A 11 41.03 -29.23 -0.52
CA PHE A 11 40.99 -28.09 -1.44
C PHE A 11 39.72 -28.07 -2.30
N MET A 12 39.26 -29.25 -2.75
CA MET A 12 38.02 -29.39 -3.53
C MET A 12 36.78 -28.94 -2.74
N VAL A 13 36.71 -29.27 -1.45
CA VAL A 13 35.59 -28.87 -0.58
C VAL A 13 35.56 -27.35 -0.38
N ILE A 14 36.72 -26.72 -0.20
CA ILE A 14 36.82 -25.26 -0.07
C ILE A 14 36.36 -24.56 -1.36
N ILE A 15 36.78 -25.06 -2.52
CA ILE A 15 36.34 -24.53 -3.82
C ILE A 15 34.82 -24.63 -3.96
N LEU A 16 34.22 -25.77 -3.60
CA LEU A 16 32.77 -25.95 -3.65
C LEU A 16 32.04 -24.96 -2.74
N LEU A 17 32.53 -24.75 -1.51
CA LEU A 17 31.95 -23.76 -0.60
C LEU A 17 32.03 -22.34 -1.14
N LEU A 18 33.15 -21.98 -1.78
CA LEU A 18 33.31 -20.68 -2.44
C LEU A 18 32.32 -20.53 -3.61
N PHE A 19 32.13 -21.57 -4.42
CA PHE A 19 31.14 -21.55 -5.50
C PHE A 19 29.71 -21.34 -4.98
N PHE A 20 29.30 -22.08 -3.93
CA PHE A 20 27.99 -21.87 -3.32
C PHE A 20 27.85 -20.45 -2.75
N SER A 21 28.88 -19.96 -2.05
CA SER A 21 28.88 -18.59 -1.48
C SER A 21 28.74 -17.54 -2.58
N LEU A 22 29.40 -17.74 -3.72
CA LEU A 22 29.36 -16.83 -4.86
C LEU A 22 28.01 -16.87 -5.58
N ILE A 23 27.39 -18.05 -5.70
CA ILE A 23 26.01 -18.20 -6.21
C ILE A 23 25.02 -17.47 -5.30
N PHE A 24 25.11 -17.68 -3.98
CA PHE A 24 24.25 -16.96 -3.03
C PHE A 24 24.49 -15.45 -3.11
N TYR A 25 25.75 -15.01 -3.14
CA TYR A 25 26.08 -13.60 -3.28
C TYR A 25 25.45 -12.99 -4.53
N PHE A 26 25.59 -13.61 -5.71
CA PHE A 26 24.97 -13.10 -6.91
C PHE A 26 23.44 -13.14 -6.86
N ARG A 27 22.84 -14.18 -6.26
CA ARG A 27 21.39 -14.30 -6.10
C ARG A 27 20.80 -13.20 -5.22
N PHE A 28 21.51 -12.81 -4.16
CA PHE A 28 21.09 -11.77 -3.24
C PHE A 28 21.51 -10.36 -3.69
N ALA A 29 22.63 -10.23 -4.41
CA ALA A 29 23.07 -8.95 -4.96
C ALA A 29 22.32 -8.56 -6.25
N SER A 30 21.62 -9.50 -6.89
CA SER A 30 20.78 -9.22 -8.06
C SER A 30 19.33 -8.91 -7.72
N ASP A 31 18.87 -9.26 -6.52
CA ASP A 31 17.57 -8.81 -6.04
C ASP A 31 17.82 -7.41 -5.45
N ASP A 32 17.37 -6.36 -6.16
CA ASP A 32 17.42 -5.00 -5.67
C ASP A 32 16.58 -4.92 -4.38
N ASP A 33 17.23 -5.06 -3.22
CA ASP A 33 16.63 -4.93 -1.87
C ASP A 33 15.90 -3.58 -1.67
N SER A 34 16.09 -2.62 -2.58
CA SER A 34 15.32 -1.37 -2.59
C SER A 34 13.84 -1.57 -2.83
N ASP A 35 13.43 -2.59 -3.61
CA ASP A 35 12.01 -2.76 -3.95
C ASP A 35 11.19 -3.28 -2.76
N PHE A 36 11.70 -4.25 -1.99
CA PHE A 36 10.90 -4.85 -0.91
C PHE A 36 10.70 -3.89 0.28
N LEU A 37 11.73 -3.13 0.65
CA LEU A 37 11.61 -2.14 1.72
C LEU A 37 10.77 -0.94 1.28
N ALA A 38 10.93 -0.46 0.05
CA ALA A 38 10.10 0.62 -0.49
C ALA A 38 8.63 0.19 -0.57
N GLU A 39 8.34 -1.00 -1.10
CA GLU A 39 6.97 -1.53 -1.18
C GLU A 39 6.34 -1.71 0.22
N ALA A 40 7.12 -2.12 1.22
CA ALA A 40 6.65 -2.21 2.60
C ALA A 40 6.37 -0.85 3.24
N GLU A 41 7.20 0.16 2.97
CA GLU A 41 6.99 1.55 3.42
C GLU A 41 5.75 2.15 2.76
N GLU A 42 5.60 1.99 1.45
CA GLU A 42 4.44 2.47 0.69
C GLU A 42 3.13 1.82 1.19
N ASN A 43 3.14 0.50 1.44
CA ASN A 43 1.98 -0.19 2.02
C ASN A 43 1.61 0.35 3.40
N LEU A 44 2.60 0.64 4.25
CA LEU A 44 2.35 1.24 5.56
C LEU A 44 1.79 2.65 5.44
N GLU A 45 2.24 3.43 4.46
CA GLU A 45 1.71 4.77 4.21
C GLU A 45 0.22 4.73 3.84
N VAL A 46 -0.16 3.86 2.90
CA VAL A 46 -1.56 3.70 2.45
C VAL A 46 -2.47 3.24 3.59
N SER A 47 -2.06 2.23 4.37
CA SER A 47 -2.85 1.75 5.50
C SER A 47 -2.98 2.78 6.63
N ASN A 48 -1.91 3.54 6.90
CA ASN A 48 -1.96 4.63 7.87
C ASN A 48 -2.89 5.75 7.38
N PHE A 49 -2.83 6.11 6.11
CA PHE A 49 -3.70 7.11 5.52
C PHE A 49 -5.17 6.73 5.62
N LEU A 50 -5.53 5.48 5.28
CA LEU A 50 -6.91 5.00 5.42
C LEU A 50 -7.39 5.02 6.87
N THR A 51 -6.50 4.72 7.82
CA THR A 51 -6.79 4.80 9.26
C THR A 51 -7.05 6.24 9.71
N VAL A 52 -6.19 7.18 9.31
CA VAL A 52 -6.32 8.61 9.65
C VAL A 52 -7.58 9.20 9.03
N MET A 53 -7.84 8.89 7.76
CA MET A 53 -9.04 9.32 7.04
C MET A 53 -10.30 8.96 7.82
N LYS A 54 -10.41 7.74 8.34
CA LYS A 54 -11.60 7.31 9.10
C LYS A 54 -11.79 8.07 10.40
N GLN A 55 -10.70 8.50 11.04
CA GLN A 55 -10.72 9.21 12.31
C GLN A 55 -10.80 10.73 12.13
N TYR A 56 -10.69 11.22 10.90
CA TYR A 56 -10.74 12.64 10.61
C TYR A 56 -12.10 13.22 11.01
N THR A 57 -12.08 14.16 11.95
CA THR A 57 -13.29 14.84 12.45
C THR A 57 -13.75 15.87 11.42
N LEU A 58 -14.99 15.74 10.97
CA LEU A 58 -15.63 16.67 10.04
C LEU A 58 -16.34 17.80 10.79
N CYS A 59 -17.15 17.43 11.77
CA CYS A 59 -17.85 18.32 12.69
C CYS A 59 -17.92 17.67 14.09
N GLU A 60 -18.45 18.39 15.08
CA GLU A 60 -18.29 18.07 16.53
C GLU A 60 -18.48 16.58 16.88
N ASP A 61 -19.46 15.89 16.26
CA ASP A 61 -19.80 14.49 16.57
C ASP A 61 -19.71 13.55 15.36
N SER A 62 -19.07 13.95 14.26
CA SER A 62 -19.03 13.12 13.04
C SER A 62 -17.64 13.00 12.45
N SER A 63 -17.25 11.76 12.18
CA SER A 63 -16.01 11.44 11.48
C SER A 63 -16.25 11.29 9.97
N LEU A 64 -15.19 11.42 9.18
CA LEU A 64 -15.22 11.09 7.77
C LEU A 64 -15.55 9.60 7.54
N GLY A 65 -15.21 8.73 8.48
CA GLY A 65 -15.68 7.34 8.49
C GLY A 65 -17.21 7.22 8.54
N ASP A 66 -17.91 8.13 9.23
CA ASP A 66 -19.37 8.14 9.29
C ASP A 66 -19.97 8.70 8.00
N ALA A 67 -19.32 9.70 7.38
CA ALA A 67 -19.70 10.21 6.07
C ALA A 67 -19.55 9.15 4.97
N ILE A 68 -18.47 8.36 5.00
CA ILE A 68 -18.28 7.24 4.07
C ILE A 68 -19.40 6.21 4.23
N LYS A 69 -19.73 5.81 5.47
CA LYS A 69 -20.85 4.88 5.74
C LYS A 69 -22.20 5.43 5.26
N SER A 70 -22.45 6.72 5.51
CA SER A 70 -23.69 7.38 5.08
C SER A 70 -23.76 7.43 3.56
N CYS A 71 -22.68 7.83 2.88
CA CYS A 71 -22.60 7.86 1.43
C CYS A 71 -22.89 6.46 0.85
N ALA A 72 -22.20 5.45 1.37
CA ALA A 72 -22.34 4.06 0.92
C ALA A 72 -23.73 3.43 1.15
N SER A 73 -24.50 3.94 2.12
CA SER A 73 -25.84 3.44 2.44
C SER A 73 -26.94 4.04 1.56
N GLY A 74 -26.58 4.71 0.46
CA GLY A 74 -27.50 5.41 -0.43
C GLY A 74 -27.59 6.92 -0.20
N GLY A 75 -26.55 7.51 0.39
CA GLY A 75 -26.45 8.95 0.63
C GLY A 75 -27.00 9.40 1.98
N GLY A 76 -27.09 10.72 2.16
CA GLY A 76 -27.52 11.34 3.40
C GLY A 76 -26.91 12.71 3.58
N PHE A 77 -27.15 13.32 4.73
CA PHE A 77 -26.54 14.59 5.09
C PHE A 77 -25.72 14.42 6.37
N ILE A 78 -24.45 14.82 6.30
CA ILE A 78 -23.57 14.97 7.45
C ILE A 78 -23.07 16.41 7.48
N CYS A 79 -23.04 17.01 8.66
CA CYS A 79 -22.68 18.42 8.85
C CYS A 79 -23.48 19.39 7.93
N ALA A 80 -24.77 19.08 7.67
CA ALA A 80 -25.67 19.82 6.77
C ALA A 80 -25.26 19.84 5.28
N GLU A 81 -24.38 18.95 4.86
CA GLU A 81 -23.93 18.77 3.47
C GLU A 81 -24.16 17.33 3.02
N ASP A 82 -24.27 17.10 1.71
CA ASP A 82 -24.42 15.75 1.15
C ASP A 82 -23.19 14.90 1.51
N SER A 83 -23.42 13.73 2.11
CA SER A 83 -22.35 12.87 2.63
C SER A 83 -21.36 12.45 1.55
N CYS A 84 -21.81 12.22 0.31
CA CYS A 84 -20.95 11.78 -0.79
C CYS A 84 -20.11 12.94 -1.36
N ALA A 85 -20.72 14.12 -1.51
CA ALA A 85 -19.99 15.34 -1.88
C ALA A 85 -18.92 15.69 -0.86
N LEU A 86 -19.26 15.55 0.43
CA LEU A 86 -18.35 15.81 1.54
C LEU A 86 -17.17 14.84 1.54
N VAL A 87 -17.44 13.53 1.38
CA VAL A 87 -16.37 12.52 1.25
C VAL A 87 -15.44 12.85 0.08
N LYS A 88 -16.00 13.18 -1.09
CA LYS A 88 -15.19 13.51 -2.27
C LYS A 88 -14.27 14.70 -2.04
N ARG A 89 -14.78 15.77 -1.41
CA ARG A 89 -14.00 16.97 -1.09
C ARG A 89 -12.89 16.66 -0.08
N ASP A 90 -13.24 15.99 1.02
CA ASP A 90 -12.34 15.87 2.16
C ASP A 90 -11.29 14.77 1.94
N VAL A 91 -11.62 13.70 1.19
CA VAL A 91 -10.61 12.72 0.74
C VAL A 91 -9.59 13.39 -0.19
N ALA A 92 -10.03 14.23 -1.13
CA ALA A 92 -9.11 14.97 -2.00
C ALA A 92 -8.23 15.96 -1.22
N ALA A 93 -8.81 16.66 -0.23
CA ALA A 93 -8.06 17.56 0.63
C ALA A 93 -7.01 16.82 1.48
N LEU A 94 -7.37 15.65 2.02
CA LEU A 94 -6.45 14.81 2.80
C LEU A 94 -5.34 14.22 1.93
N ALA A 95 -5.65 13.73 0.73
CA ALA A 95 -4.66 13.22 -0.20
C ALA A 95 -3.65 14.32 -0.58
N ALA A 96 -4.13 15.51 -0.95
CA ALA A 96 -3.28 16.65 -1.23
C ALA A 96 -2.41 17.07 -0.04
N ALA A 97 -2.94 16.97 1.19
CA ALA A 97 -2.18 17.27 2.41
C ALA A 97 -1.07 16.24 2.71
N ASN A 98 -1.18 15.01 2.19
CA ASN A 98 -0.14 13.98 2.25
C ASN A 98 0.81 14.04 1.04
N GLY A 99 0.62 15.01 0.14
CA GLY A 99 1.47 15.18 -1.04
C GLY A 99 1.06 14.33 -2.24
N TRP A 100 -0.04 13.57 -2.14
CA TRP A 100 -0.57 12.79 -3.24
C TRP A 100 -1.33 13.69 -4.21
N SER A 101 -1.01 13.56 -5.49
CA SER A 101 -1.74 14.16 -6.60
C SER A 101 -3.01 13.36 -6.92
N GLU A 102 -3.92 13.98 -7.67
CA GLU A 102 -5.19 13.35 -8.09
C GLU A 102 -4.98 12.09 -8.96
N ASP A 103 -3.78 11.91 -9.54
CA ASP A 103 -3.39 10.77 -10.38
C ASP A 103 -2.77 9.62 -9.57
N GLU A 104 -2.38 9.86 -8.32
CA GLU A 104 -1.67 8.91 -7.46
C GLU A 104 -2.62 8.12 -6.55
N TYR A 105 -3.94 8.37 -6.60
CA TYR A 105 -4.89 7.57 -5.84
C TYR A 105 -6.26 7.41 -6.49
N MET A 106 -6.88 6.26 -6.21
CA MET A 106 -8.29 6.00 -6.49
C MET A 106 -9.00 5.61 -5.21
N PHE A 107 -10.15 6.22 -4.96
CA PHE A 107 -10.97 5.92 -3.79
C PHE A 107 -12.32 5.38 -4.24
N PHE A 108 -12.68 4.19 -3.77
CA PHE A 108 -13.89 3.49 -4.13
C PHE A 108 -14.76 3.25 -2.90
N ILE A 109 -16.06 3.36 -3.10
CA ILE A 109 -17.08 2.93 -2.16
C ILE A 109 -17.99 1.96 -2.92
N GLY A 110 -17.90 0.67 -2.59
CA GLY A 110 -18.48 -0.40 -3.40
C GLY A 110 -17.86 -0.43 -4.79
N GLU A 111 -18.68 -0.30 -5.83
CA GLU A 111 -18.25 -0.25 -7.23
C GLU A 111 -18.06 1.19 -7.76
N GLU A 112 -18.39 2.20 -6.96
CA GLU A 112 -18.36 3.61 -7.38
C GLU A 112 -16.99 4.24 -7.14
N LEU A 113 -16.45 4.92 -8.15
CA LEU A 113 -15.20 5.68 -8.09
C LEU A 113 -15.47 7.12 -7.66
N TYR A 114 -14.81 7.55 -6.59
CA TYR A 114 -14.92 8.90 -6.03
C TYR A 114 -13.69 9.78 -6.31
N SER A 115 -12.62 9.21 -6.87
CA SER A 115 -11.43 9.94 -7.38
C SER A 115 -11.64 10.42 -8.83
N PRO A 116 -11.08 11.58 -9.22
CA PRO A 116 -11.20 12.11 -10.58
C PRO A 116 -10.46 11.29 -11.65
N ASN A 117 -9.38 10.57 -11.31
CA ASN A 117 -8.50 9.96 -12.31
C ASN A 117 -8.32 8.44 -12.14
N THR A 118 -7.83 7.80 -13.20
CA THR A 118 -7.53 6.36 -13.25
C THR A 118 -6.04 6.15 -13.13
N CYS A 119 -5.64 5.24 -12.24
CA CYS A 119 -4.24 4.91 -12.04
C CYS A 119 -3.53 4.39 -13.29
N ALA A 120 -2.30 4.85 -13.50
CA ALA A 120 -1.39 4.38 -14.52
C ALA A 120 -0.08 3.93 -13.84
N GLY A 121 0.12 2.63 -13.65
CA GLY A 121 1.32 2.12 -12.99
C GLY A 121 1.07 0.88 -12.13
N ASN A 122 1.96 0.66 -11.16
CA ASN A 122 1.72 -0.29 -10.10
C ASN A 122 0.68 0.29 -9.14
N SER A 123 -0.02 -0.59 -8.42
CA SER A 123 -1.08 -0.16 -7.53
C SER A 123 -1.06 -0.96 -6.24
N LEU A 124 -1.06 -0.27 -5.11
CA LEU A 124 -1.32 -0.84 -3.80
C LEU A 124 -2.77 -0.56 -3.42
N ALA A 125 -3.52 -1.60 -3.09
CA ALA A 125 -4.90 -1.47 -2.66
C ALA A 125 -5.03 -1.89 -1.20
N ASP A 126 -5.67 -1.05 -0.40
CA ASP A 126 -6.14 -1.42 0.94
C ASP A 126 -7.66 -1.46 0.95
N ASP A 127 -8.18 -2.66 1.26
CA ASP A 127 -9.60 -2.97 1.26
C ASP A 127 -10.12 -2.97 2.69
N TYR A 128 -11.14 -2.17 2.93
CA TYR A 128 -11.86 -2.13 4.19
C TYR A 128 -13.32 -2.54 3.99
N SER A 129 -13.69 -3.70 4.52
CA SER A 129 -15.08 -4.16 4.53
C SER A 129 -15.77 -3.79 5.84
N THR A 130 -16.93 -3.15 5.73
CA THR A 130 -17.95 -3.10 6.77
C THR A 130 -19.04 -4.13 6.46
N ALA A 131 -19.92 -4.43 7.41
CA ALA A 131 -20.92 -5.51 7.31
C ALA A 131 -21.82 -5.50 6.05
N SER A 132 -21.81 -4.44 5.25
CA SER A 132 -22.56 -4.34 3.99
C SER A 132 -21.82 -3.61 2.85
N ILE A 133 -20.65 -3.01 3.07
CA ILE A 133 -19.99 -2.11 2.11
C ILE A 133 -18.48 -2.36 2.13
N GLU A 134 -17.91 -2.50 0.94
CA GLU A 134 -16.47 -2.52 0.68
C GLU A 134 -15.98 -1.11 0.35
N ILE A 135 -14.94 -0.63 1.02
CA ILE A 135 -14.27 0.65 0.75
C ILE A 135 -12.86 0.28 0.31
N ARG A 136 -12.45 0.74 -0.87
CA ARG A 136 -11.13 0.42 -1.43
C ARG A 136 -10.38 1.71 -1.70
N LEU A 137 -9.20 1.85 -1.11
CA LEU A 137 -8.26 2.90 -1.48
C LEU A 137 -7.14 2.25 -2.28
N VAL A 138 -6.89 2.77 -3.46
CA VAL A 138 -5.79 2.36 -4.32
C VAL A 138 -4.82 3.52 -4.39
N TYR A 139 -3.55 3.28 -4.09
CA TYR A 139 -2.45 4.21 -4.30
C TYR A 139 -1.59 3.75 -5.47
N CYS A 140 -1.10 4.69 -6.27
CA CYS A 140 -0.55 4.43 -7.59
C CYS A 140 0.76 5.17 -7.77
N TYR A 141 1.77 4.44 -8.23
CA TYR A 141 3.17 4.86 -8.32
C TYR A 141 3.89 4.21 -9.50
#